data_AF-A0A8T3LI99-F1
#
_entry.id   AF-A0A8T3LI99-F1
#
_cell.length_a   1.000
_cell.length_b   1.000
_cell.length_c   1.000
_cell.angle_alpha   90.00
_cell.angle_beta   90.00
_cell.angle_gamma   90.00
#
_symmetry.space_group_name_H-M   'P 1'
#
loop_
_entity.id
_entity.type
_entity.pdbx_description
1 polymer ?
#
loop_
_entity_poly.entity_id
_entity_poly.type
_entity_poly.pdbx_seq_one_letter_code
_entity_poly.pdbx_strand_id
1 'polypeptide(L)'
;MRIVIDLQGAQTESRFRGIGRYSIAIARGIIRNNSRHEIFIALSAMLDESIADIKAQFADLLPAENIVVWHAVGPVRAMDQGNEWRRESAELIREAFLESLYPDVVFITSLFEGHVDDAATSVHKFSRQYKVA
;
A
#
# COMPACT_ATOMS: atom_id res chain seq x y z
N MET A 1 18.44 -6.00 -2.47
CA MET A 1 17.51 -5.37 -1.53
C MET A 1 16.11 -5.61 -1.99
N ARG A 2 15.18 -5.74 -1.04
CA ARG A 2 13.75 -5.86 -1.28
C ARG A 2 13.05 -4.55 -0.99
N ILE A 3 12.26 -4.06 -1.95
CA ILE A 3 11.49 -2.83 -1.85
C ILE A 3 10.02 -3.19 -1.94
N VAL A 4 9.22 -2.77 -0.97
CA VAL A 4 7.76 -2.91 -1.03
C VAL A 4 7.16 -1.53 -1.26
N ILE A 5 6.38 -1.37 -2.31
CA ILE A 5 5.66 -0.13 -2.62
C ILE A 5 4.22 -0.29 -2.14
N ASP A 6 3.82 0.46 -1.12
CA ASP A 6 2.43 0.54 -0.68
C ASP A 6 1.67 1.50 -1.59
N LEU A 7 0.68 0.96 -2.31
CA LEU A 7 -0.12 1.67 -3.31
C LEU A 7 -1.52 2.05 -2.83
N GLN A 8 -1.78 2.15 -1.52
CA GLN A 8 -3.08 2.63 -1.04
C GLN A 8 -3.47 3.99 -1.62
N GLY A 9 -2.53 4.91 -1.88
CA GLY A 9 -2.81 6.19 -2.56
C GLY A 9 -3.38 6.06 -3.99
N ALA A 10 -3.19 4.90 -4.63
CA ALA A 10 -3.79 4.56 -5.93
C ALA A 10 -5.09 3.72 -5.80
N GLN A 11 -5.46 3.29 -4.60
CA GLN A 11 -6.65 2.48 -4.36
C GLN A 11 -7.85 3.28 -3.84
N THR A 12 -7.59 4.37 -3.11
CA THR A 12 -8.61 5.21 -2.44
C THR A 12 -9.28 6.18 -3.40
N GLU A 13 -10.11 7.09 -2.87
CA GLU A 13 -10.70 8.21 -3.63
C GLU A 13 -9.65 9.09 -4.33
N SER A 14 -8.41 9.06 -3.84
CA SER A 14 -7.26 9.72 -4.47
C SER A 14 -6.91 9.15 -5.85
N ARG A 15 -7.37 7.93 -6.20
CA ARG A 15 -7.16 7.28 -7.51
C ARG A 15 -7.64 8.14 -8.69
N PHE A 16 -8.67 8.95 -8.47
CA PHE A 16 -9.24 9.85 -9.49
C PHE A 16 -8.59 11.24 -9.52
N ARG A 17 -7.56 11.48 -8.70
CA ARG A 17 -6.93 12.80 -8.50
C ARG A 17 -5.39 12.73 -8.67
N GLY A 18 -4.71 13.79 -8.21
CA GLY A 18 -3.25 13.92 -8.32
C GLY A 18 -2.48 12.82 -7.60
N ILE A 19 -2.84 12.48 -6.37
CA ILE A 19 -2.14 11.47 -5.55
C ILE A 19 -2.18 10.10 -6.23
N GLY A 20 -3.33 9.64 -6.72
CA GLY A 20 -3.43 8.35 -7.41
C GLY A 20 -2.59 8.29 -8.68
N ARG A 21 -2.69 9.32 -9.54
CA ARG A 21 -1.88 9.41 -10.76
C ARG A 21 -0.38 9.41 -10.46
N TYR A 22 0.03 10.16 -9.45
CA TYR A 22 1.42 10.19 -8.99
C TYR A 22 1.86 8.82 -8.47
N SER A 23 1.07 8.17 -7.61
CA SER A 23 1.37 6.88 -6.98
C SER A 23 1.66 5.79 -8.03
N ILE A 24 0.83 5.71 -9.08
CA ILE A 24 1.07 4.80 -10.21
C ILE A 24 2.32 5.20 -10.98
N ALA A 25 2.48 6.48 -11.33
CA ALA A 25 3.60 6.95 -12.15
C ALA A 25 4.95 6.73 -11.47
N ILE A 26 5.06 7.03 -10.18
CA ILE A 26 6.29 6.85 -9.41
C ILE A 26 6.62 5.36 -9.25
N ALA A 27 5.63 4.51 -8.95
CA ALA A 27 5.85 3.07 -8.81
C ALA A 27 6.32 2.44 -10.13
N ARG A 28 5.66 2.76 -11.26
CA ARG A 28 6.10 2.31 -12.59
C ARG A 28 7.50 2.83 -12.92
N GLY A 29 7.79 4.09 -12.58
CA GLY A 29 9.11 4.69 -12.75
C GLY A 29 10.21 3.94 -11.99
N ILE A 30 9.98 3.64 -10.72
CA ILE A 30 10.90 2.85 -9.88
C ILE A 30 11.12 1.47 -10.49
N ILE A 31 10.04 0.75 -10.83
CA ILE A 31 10.14 -0.62 -11.35
C ILE A 31 10.86 -0.67 -12.70
N ARG A 32 10.55 0.24 -13.64
CA ARG A 32 11.19 0.28 -14.96
C ARG A 32 12.70 0.55 -14.90
N ASN A 33 13.14 1.32 -13.90
CA ASN A 33 14.55 1.68 -13.74
C ASN A 33 15.28 0.75 -12.76
N ASN A 34 14.59 -0.23 -12.19
CA ASN A 34 15.19 -1.19 -11.29
C ASN A 34 15.99 -2.25 -12.05
N SER A 35 17.25 -2.44 -11.66
CA SER A 35 18.14 -3.45 -12.24
C SER A 35 18.65 -4.49 -11.24
N ARG A 36 18.37 -4.33 -9.93
CA ARG A 36 19.06 -5.09 -8.86
C ARG A 36 18.19 -5.44 -7.65
N HIS A 37 17.03 -4.83 -7.52
CA HIS A 37 16.18 -4.98 -6.35
C HIS A 37 15.02 -5.92 -6.66
N GLU A 38 14.56 -6.62 -5.63
CA GLU A 38 13.31 -7.35 -5.69
C GLU A 38 12.19 -6.39 -5.29
N ILE A 39 11.21 -6.17 -6.16
CA ILE A 39 10.14 -5.19 -5.91
C ILE A 39 8.81 -5.90 -5.75
N PHE A 40 8.10 -5.52 -4.70
CA PHE A 40 6.71 -5.89 -4.45
C PHE A 40 5.82 -4.66 -4.51
N ILE A 41 4.59 -4.86 -4.97
CA ILE A 41 3.49 -3.92 -4.78
C ILE A 41 2.58 -4.52 -3.72
N ALA A 42 2.29 -3.76 -2.66
CA ALA A 42 1.33 -4.12 -1.64
C ALA A 42 0.02 -3.35 -1.83
N LEU A 43 -1.09 -4.08 -1.87
CA LEU A 43 -2.46 -3.57 -2.00
C LEU A 43 -3.31 -4.00 -0.81
N SER A 44 -4.26 -3.16 -0.39
CA SER A 44 -5.24 -3.49 0.63
C SER A 44 -6.47 -4.16 0.03
N ALA A 45 -6.91 -5.28 0.61
CA ALA A 45 -8.18 -5.92 0.30
C ALA A 45 -9.40 -5.12 0.74
N MET A 46 -9.23 -4.11 1.62
CA MET A 46 -10.34 -3.23 2.03
C MET A 46 -10.69 -2.19 0.93
N LEU A 47 -9.88 -2.10 -0.13
CA LEU A 47 -10.05 -1.22 -1.28
C LEU A 47 -10.10 -2.05 -2.58
N ASP A 48 -10.92 -3.09 -2.56
CA ASP A 48 -10.93 -4.20 -3.52
C ASP A 48 -11.24 -3.79 -4.97
N GLU A 49 -12.13 -2.81 -5.17
CA GLU A 49 -12.53 -2.31 -6.49
C GLU A 49 -11.35 -1.94 -7.39
N SER A 50 -10.25 -1.48 -6.80
CA SER A 50 -9.06 -1.01 -7.53
C SER A 50 -8.07 -2.11 -7.89
N ILE A 51 -8.17 -3.30 -7.28
CA ILE A 51 -7.11 -4.31 -7.34
C ILE A 51 -6.90 -4.85 -8.75
N ALA A 52 -8.01 -5.14 -9.47
CA ALA A 52 -7.93 -5.68 -10.83
C ALA A 52 -7.25 -4.68 -11.79
N ASP A 53 -7.66 -3.41 -11.72
CA ASP A 53 -7.11 -2.36 -12.56
C ASP A 53 -5.64 -2.08 -12.26
N ILE A 54 -5.24 -2.09 -10.99
CA ILE A 54 -3.83 -1.94 -10.60
C ILE A 54 -3.01 -3.13 -11.09
N LYS A 55 -3.48 -4.38 -10.89
CA LYS A 55 -2.77 -5.57 -11.40
C LYS A 55 -2.56 -5.49 -12.91
N ALA A 56 -3.59 -5.12 -13.68
CA ALA A 56 -3.47 -4.93 -15.12
C ALA A 56 -2.45 -3.86 -15.49
N GLN A 57 -2.41 -2.74 -14.75
CA GLN A 57 -1.46 -1.66 -14.94
C GLN A 57 -0.01 -2.01 -14.63
N PHE A 58 0.29 -3.13 -13.97
CA PHE A 58 1.67 -3.56 -13.65
C PHE A 58 2.05 -4.91 -14.26
N ALA A 59 1.15 -5.57 -14.99
CA ALA A 59 1.37 -6.90 -15.58
C ALA A 59 2.53 -6.94 -16.59
N ASP A 60 2.88 -5.81 -17.20
CA ASP A 60 4.02 -5.68 -18.12
C ASP A 60 5.36 -5.46 -17.40
N LEU A 61 5.34 -5.19 -16.08
CA LEU A 61 6.52 -4.80 -15.31
C LEU A 61 6.88 -5.75 -14.17
N LEU A 62 5.90 -6.44 -13.59
CA LEU A 62 6.11 -7.35 -12.46
C LEU A 62 5.38 -8.68 -12.71
N PRO A 63 5.95 -9.80 -12.23
CA PRO A 63 5.22 -11.05 -12.17
C PRO A 63 4.05 -10.93 -11.18
N ALA A 64 2.98 -11.68 -11.40
CA ALA A 64 1.73 -11.51 -10.65
C ALA A 64 1.90 -11.80 -9.15
N GLU A 65 2.80 -12.71 -8.79
CA GLU A 65 3.17 -13.06 -7.42
C GLU A 65 3.83 -11.90 -6.64
N ASN A 66 4.38 -10.90 -7.33
CA ASN A 66 4.97 -9.71 -6.71
C ASN A 66 3.94 -8.60 -6.45
N ILE A 67 2.67 -8.79 -6.85
CA ILE A 67 1.57 -7.90 -6.52
C ILE A 67 0.72 -8.57 -5.45
N VAL A 68 1.04 -8.27 -4.20
CA VAL A 68 0.49 -8.92 -3.02
C VAL A 68 -0.65 -8.11 -2.42
N VAL A 69 -1.61 -8.81 -1.83
CA VAL A 69 -2.80 -8.21 -1.21
C VAL A 69 -2.84 -8.58 0.26
N TRP A 70 -2.98 -7.58 1.14
CA TRP A 70 -3.12 -7.78 2.57
C TRP A 70 -4.56 -7.56 3.03
N HIS A 71 -4.93 -8.20 4.14
CA HIS A 71 -6.30 -8.22 4.64
C HIS A 71 -6.35 -7.71 6.08
N ALA A 72 -7.41 -6.99 6.43
CA ALA A 72 -7.75 -6.60 7.79
C ALA A 72 -9.28 -6.46 7.93
N VAL A 73 -9.75 -6.25 9.17
CA VAL A 73 -11.18 -6.09 9.46
C VAL A 73 -11.59 -4.62 9.29
N GLY A 74 -12.44 -4.35 8.31
CA GLY A 74 -13.08 -3.04 8.10
C GLY A 74 -14.50 -2.93 8.67
N PRO A 75 -15.20 -1.80 8.47
CA PRO A 75 -14.65 -0.53 7.96
C PRO A 75 -13.67 0.14 8.94
N VAL A 76 -12.78 0.98 8.40
CA VAL A 76 -11.73 1.72 9.14
C VAL A 76 -11.70 3.22 8.86
N ARG A 77 -12.63 3.74 8.04
CA ARG A 77 -12.75 5.17 7.72
C ARG A 77 -12.71 6.03 8.98
N ALA A 78 -11.82 7.02 9.03
CA ALA A 78 -11.64 7.84 10.22
C ALA A 78 -12.82 8.79 10.50
N MET A 79 -13.62 9.13 9.48
CA MET A 79 -14.79 10.00 9.65
C MET A 79 -15.95 9.34 10.41
N ASP A 80 -16.00 8.01 10.43
CA ASP A 80 -17.07 7.25 11.07
C ASP A 80 -16.72 6.94 12.53
N GLN A 81 -17.61 7.34 13.45
CA GLN A 81 -17.42 7.10 14.87
C GLN A 81 -17.36 5.59 15.19
N GLY A 82 -16.44 5.20 16.08
CA GLY A 82 -16.26 3.80 16.49
C GLY A 82 -15.34 2.97 15.58
N ASN A 83 -14.75 3.57 14.54
CA ASN A 83 -13.73 2.92 13.71
C ASN A 83 -12.31 3.03 14.28
N GLU A 84 -12.06 3.89 15.27
CA GLU A 84 -10.73 4.16 15.85
C GLU A 84 -9.94 2.88 16.15
N TRP A 85 -10.51 1.96 16.94
CA TRP A 85 -9.84 0.73 17.32
C TRP A 85 -9.58 -0.23 16.15
N ARG A 86 -10.49 -0.26 15.15
CA ARG A 86 -10.32 -1.07 13.94
C ARG A 86 -9.23 -0.50 13.04
N ARG A 87 -9.20 0.82 12.89
CA ARG A 87 -8.16 1.55 12.16
C ARG A 87 -6.78 1.29 12.78
N GLU A 88 -6.65 1.46 14.10
CA GLU A 88 -5.38 1.18 14.79
C GLU A 88 -4.94 -0.28 14.66
N SER A 89 -5.90 -1.22 14.74
CA SER A 89 -5.62 -2.64 14.52
C SER A 89 -5.18 -2.93 13.08
N ALA A 90 -5.84 -2.32 12.09
CA ALA A 90 -5.51 -2.48 10.67
C ALA A 90 -4.14 -1.88 10.32
N GLU A 91 -3.76 -0.75 10.94
CA GLU A 91 -2.43 -0.15 10.80
C GLU A 91 -1.32 -1.12 11.27
N LEU A 92 -1.51 -1.79 12.41
CA LEU A 92 -0.60 -2.81 12.92
C LEU A 92 -0.55 -4.05 12.02
N ILE A 93 -1.70 -4.55 11.56
CA ILE A 93 -1.79 -5.70 10.65
C ILE A 93 -1.09 -5.38 9.33
N ARG A 94 -1.28 -4.18 8.78
CA ARG A 94 -0.59 -3.73 7.56
C ARG A 94 0.91 -3.76 7.76
N GLU A 95 1.43 -3.13 8.81
CA GLU A 95 2.88 -3.10 9.05
C GLU A 95 3.47 -4.49 9.30
N ALA A 96 2.75 -5.38 10.00
CA ALA A 96 3.14 -6.77 10.20
C ALA A 96 3.17 -7.56 8.88
N PHE A 97 2.18 -7.36 8.00
CA PHE A 97 2.18 -7.93 6.66
C PHE A 97 3.38 -7.42 5.85
N LEU A 98 3.62 -6.12 5.84
CA LEU A 98 4.75 -5.53 5.13
C LEU A 98 6.09 -6.08 5.63
N GLU A 99 6.25 -6.23 6.95
CA GLU A 99 7.45 -6.85 7.54
C GLU A 99 7.60 -8.32 7.17
N SER A 100 6.51 -9.08 7.03
CA SER A 100 6.55 -10.49 6.62
C SER A 100 7.12 -10.68 5.21
N LEU A 101 7.14 -9.62 4.41
CA LEU A 101 7.82 -9.59 3.12
C LEU A 101 9.33 -9.37 3.28
N TYR A 102 9.90 -9.22 4.47
CA TYR A 102 11.33 -8.93 4.70
C TYR A 102 11.88 -7.76 3.86
N PRO A 103 11.24 -6.58 3.84
CA PRO A 103 11.71 -5.43 3.08
C PRO A 103 12.97 -4.83 3.69
N ASP A 104 13.84 -4.27 2.85
CA ASP A 104 14.84 -3.29 3.27
C ASP A 104 14.22 -1.87 3.32
N VAL A 105 13.28 -1.61 2.41
CA VAL A 105 12.58 -0.31 2.27
C VAL A 105 11.10 -0.56 1.98
N VAL A 106 10.22 0.16 2.69
CA VAL A 106 8.82 0.34 2.32
C VAL A 106 8.63 1.76 1.80
N PHE A 107 8.18 1.91 0.56
CA PHE A 107 7.83 3.19 -0.02
C PHE A 107 6.32 3.40 0.06
N ILE A 108 5.88 4.35 0.89
CA ILE A 108 4.46 4.65 1.09
C ILE A 108 4.08 5.81 0.18
N THR A 109 3.27 5.52 -0.84
CA THR A 109 2.93 6.54 -1.85
C THR A 109 2.05 7.68 -1.34
N SER A 110 1.31 7.47 -0.24
CA SER A 110 0.54 8.49 0.45
C SER A 110 0.30 8.12 1.91
N LEU A 111 0.60 9.05 2.83
CA LEU A 111 0.24 8.99 4.26
C LEU A 111 -1.02 9.82 4.59
N PHE A 112 -1.70 10.33 3.56
CA PHE A 112 -2.84 11.25 3.70
C PHE A 112 -4.19 10.61 3.38
N GLU A 113 -4.23 9.28 3.32
CA GLU A 113 -5.44 8.50 3.03
C GLU A 113 -6.19 8.07 4.31
N GLY A 114 -7.40 7.52 4.18
CA GLY A 114 -8.13 6.88 5.28
C GLY A 114 -9.15 7.76 6.00
N HIS A 115 -9.32 9.03 5.60
CA HIS A 115 -10.35 9.88 6.22
C HIS A 115 -11.77 9.47 5.80
N VAL A 116 -11.99 9.32 4.49
CA VAL A 116 -13.30 9.00 3.89
C VAL A 116 -13.37 7.59 3.30
N ASP A 117 -12.23 6.89 3.25
CA ASP A 117 -12.02 5.58 2.66
C ASP A 117 -11.38 4.63 3.67
N ASP A 118 -11.32 3.34 3.31
CA ASP A 118 -10.88 2.28 4.21
C ASP A 118 -9.36 2.03 4.15
N ALA A 119 -8.56 3.04 3.77
CA ALA A 119 -7.11 2.95 3.89
C ALA A 119 -6.67 3.00 5.35
N ALA A 120 -5.66 2.20 5.67
CA ALA A 120 -4.96 2.24 6.95
C ALA A 120 -3.50 2.59 6.69
N THR A 121 -3.04 3.73 7.19
CA THR A 121 -1.66 4.19 6.99
C THR A 121 -1.01 4.54 8.32
N SER A 122 0.27 4.20 8.45
CA SER A 122 1.04 4.38 9.67
C SER A 122 2.53 4.27 9.35
N VAL A 123 3.37 4.71 10.29
CA VAL A 123 4.82 4.52 10.20
C VAL A 123 5.31 4.04 11.55
N HIS A 124 5.94 2.86 11.57
CA HIS A 124 6.62 2.29 12.72
C HIS A 124 5.75 2.15 13.99
N LYS A 125 4.47 1.80 13.81
CA LYS A 125 3.60 1.38 14.92
C LYS A 125 3.86 -0.07 15.36
N PHE A 126 4.30 -0.93 14.44
CA PHE A 126 4.60 -2.34 14.69
C PHE A 126 6.11 -2.61 14.73
N SER A 127 6.85 -2.26 13.67
CA SER A 127 8.28 -2.59 13.54
C SER A 127 9.13 -1.43 13.03
N ARG A 128 10.43 -1.49 13.35
CA ARG A 128 11.48 -0.53 12.95
C ARG A 128 12.65 -1.19 12.21
N GLN A 129 12.46 -2.41 11.70
CA GLN A 129 13.54 -3.20 11.08
C GLN A 129 13.87 -2.79 9.64
N TYR A 130 12.98 -2.05 8.98
CA TYR A 130 13.15 -1.55 7.61
C TYR A 130 13.03 -0.03 7.55
N LYS A 131 13.50 0.59 6.47
CA LYS A 131 13.35 2.03 6.25
C LYS A 131 11.99 2.32 5.64
N VAL A 132 11.38 3.44 6.02
CA VAL A 132 10.16 3.96 5.38
C VAL A 132 10.51 5.21 4.61
N ALA A 133 10.04 5.29 3.37
CA ALA A 133 10.22 6.42 2.44
C ALA A 133 8.87 6.89 1.90
#